data_AF-A0A5J4PW76-F1
#
_entry.id   AF-A0A5J4PW76-F1
#
_cell.length_a   1.000
_cell.length_b   1.000
_cell.length_c   1.000
_cell.angle_alpha   90.00
_cell.angle_beta   90.00
_cell.angle_gamma   90.00
#
_symmetry.space_group_name_H-M   'P 1'
#
loop_
_entity.id
_entity.type
_entity.pdbx_description
1 polymer ?
#
loop_
_entity_poly.entity_id
_entity_poly.type
_entity_poly.pdbx_seq_one_letter_code
_entity_poly.pdbx_strand_id
1 'polypeptide(L)'
;MQQEDDLRGLAKVMEFMRAISILFCVINIYWFCYQVLRDWDVNIGIVDKILLNFQRTAGLFSSILWTKLFAVVFLALSCLGTKGVKEETIKWSKINTFLFFGFILFFLNWWLLYLPLPLIANTVLYVFTLTLGYILLLVAGLWMSRLLKNNLLDDVFNLENESFMQETRLIENEYSVNLPTRFFYKKKWNKGWINVVNPFRASIVLGTPGSGKSYAIVNSYIKQQISKGFAIYVYGAPVKVI
;
A
#
# COMPACT_ATOMS: atom_id res chain seq x y z
N MET A 1 10.19 -8.72 -21.22
CA MET A 1 11.45 -9.42 -20.91
C MET A 1 12.28 -8.67 -19.88
N GLN A 2 12.90 -7.52 -20.17
CA GLN A 2 13.81 -6.85 -19.21
C GLN A 2 13.15 -6.49 -17.86
N GLN A 3 11.93 -5.94 -17.87
CA GLN A 3 11.16 -5.69 -16.63
C GLN A 3 10.79 -6.98 -15.86
N GLU A 4 10.61 -8.12 -16.52
CA GLU A 4 10.28 -9.38 -15.85
C GLU A 4 11.52 -10.01 -15.21
N ASP A 5 12.67 -9.90 -15.87
CA ASP A 5 13.95 -10.37 -15.34
C ASP A 5 14.39 -9.53 -14.13
N ASP A 6 14.20 -8.20 -14.16
CA ASP A 6 14.45 -7.32 -13.01
C ASP A 6 13.56 -7.67 -11.80
N LEU A 7 12.27 -7.97 -12.05
CA LEU A 7 11.33 -8.39 -11.01
C LEU A 7 11.70 -9.76 -10.40
N ARG A 8 12.16 -10.70 -11.23
CA ARG A 8 12.66 -12.01 -10.78
C ARG A 8 13.96 -11.86 -9.98
N GLY A 9 14.85 -10.96 -10.41
CA GLY A 9 16.07 -10.61 -9.69
C GLY A 9 15.76 -10.06 -8.29
N LEU A 10 14.83 -9.12 -8.21
CA LEU A 10 14.37 -8.55 -6.93
C LEU A 10 13.77 -9.64 -6.02
N ALA A 11 12.93 -10.53 -6.56
CA ALA A 11 12.36 -11.64 -5.78
C ALA A 11 13.43 -12.57 -5.19
N LYS A 12 14.49 -12.89 -5.94
CA LYS A 12 15.62 -13.69 -5.44
C LYS A 12 16.39 -12.99 -4.31
N VAL A 13 16.64 -11.69 -4.45
CA VAL A 13 17.30 -10.90 -3.39
C VAL A 13 16.46 -10.92 -2.11
N MET A 14 15.15 -10.81 -2.25
CA MET A 14 14.20 -10.85 -1.14
C MET A 14 14.19 -12.19 -0.40
N GLU A 15 14.22 -13.31 -1.14
CA GLU A 15 14.36 -14.66 -0.57
C GLU A 15 15.71 -14.84 0.14
N PHE A 16 16.78 -14.30 -0.43
CA PHE A 16 18.10 -14.32 0.17
C PHE A 16 18.16 -13.55 1.49
N MET A 17 17.56 -12.36 1.56
CA MET A 17 17.44 -11.59 2.81
C MET A 17 16.67 -12.37 3.89
N ARG A 18 15.62 -13.12 3.50
CA ARG A 18 14.89 -13.98 4.43
C ARG A 18 15.76 -15.14 4.93
N ALA A 19 16.55 -15.77 4.06
CA ALA A 19 17.47 -16.83 4.45
C ALA A 19 18.52 -16.32 5.47
N ILE A 20 19.06 -15.11 5.25
CA ILE A 20 19.96 -14.46 6.22
C ILE A 20 19.27 -14.21 7.56
N SER A 21 18.02 -13.75 7.53
CA SER A 21 17.22 -13.55 8.74
C SER A 21 17.04 -14.84 9.55
N ILE A 22 16.71 -15.95 8.88
CA ILE A 22 16.59 -17.27 9.51
C ILE A 22 17.95 -17.74 10.05
N LEU A 23 19.04 -17.51 9.33
CA LEU A 23 20.39 -17.83 9.77
C LEU A 23 20.73 -17.14 11.09
N PHE A 24 20.39 -15.85 11.26
CA PHE A 24 20.58 -15.16 12.54
C PHE A 24 19.75 -15.77 13.68
N CYS A 25 18.53 -16.24 13.42
CA CYS A 25 17.74 -16.98 14.42
C CYS A 25 18.41 -18.30 14.83
N VAL A 26 18.94 -19.05 13.87
CA VAL A 26 19.67 -20.31 14.13
C VAL A 26 20.94 -20.04 14.93
N ILE A 27 21.71 -19.03 14.57
CA ILE A 27 22.92 -18.64 15.30
C ILE A 27 22.56 -18.20 16.72
N ASN A 28 21.46 -17.46 16.92
CA ASN A 28 20.99 -17.08 18.25
C ASN A 28 20.69 -18.32 19.11
N ILE A 29 19.97 -19.30 18.56
CA ILE A 29 19.72 -20.57 19.27
C ILE A 29 21.03 -21.28 19.58
N TYR A 30 21.94 -21.37 18.61
CA TYR A 30 23.22 -22.06 18.76
C TYR A 30 24.08 -21.46 19.88
N TRP A 31 24.19 -20.13 19.91
CA TRP A 31 25.01 -19.42 20.88
C TRP A 31 24.41 -19.44 22.30
N PHE A 32 23.11 -19.13 22.45
CA PHE A 32 22.49 -18.98 23.77
C PHE A 32 22.01 -20.30 24.38
N CYS A 33 21.84 -21.36 23.57
CA CYS A 33 21.52 -22.72 24.04
C CYS A 33 22.69 -23.69 23.89
N TYR A 34 23.93 -23.20 23.83
CA TYR A 34 25.13 -24.00 23.56
C TYR A 34 25.31 -25.19 24.52
N GLN A 35 24.92 -25.03 25.80
CA GLN A 35 25.04 -26.10 26.80
C GLN A 35 24.24 -27.35 26.40
N VAL A 36 22.97 -27.18 26.00
CA VAL A 36 22.13 -28.31 25.56
C VAL A 36 22.60 -28.88 24.23
N LEU A 37 23.10 -28.04 23.32
CA LEU A 37 23.62 -28.49 22.03
C LEU A 37 24.90 -29.32 22.18
N ARG A 38 25.72 -29.00 23.17
CA ARG A 38 26.88 -29.80 23.54
C ARG A 38 26.46 -31.14 24.13
N ASP A 39 25.41 -31.18 24.95
CA ASP A 39 24.86 -32.42 25.49
C ASP A 39 24.24 -33.33 24.40
N TRP A 40 23.81 -32.74 23.28
CA TRP A 40 23.30 -33.46 22.10
C TRP A 40 24.39 -33.84 21.08
N ASP A 41 25.67 -33.63 21.40
CA ASP A 41 26.82 -33.89 20.53
C ASP A 41 26.79 -33.15 19.17
N VAL A 42 26.04 -32.04 19.08
CA VAL A 42 25.95 -31.18 17.89
C VAL A 42 27.06 -30.13 17.92
N ASN A 43 28.29 -30.54 18.22
CA ASN A 43 29.44 -29.63 18.23
C ASN A 43 30.13 -29.63 16.86
N ILE A 44 29.98 -28.52 16.14
CA ILE A 44 30.71 -28.29 14.90
C ILE A 44 31.84 -27.31 15.21
N GLY A 45 33.04 -27.81 15.52
CA GLY A 45 34.17 -26.96 15.96
C GLY A 45 34.55 -25.83 15.00
N ILE A 46 34.20 -25.94 13.71
CA ILE A 46 34.37 -24.87 12.72
C ILE A 46 33.40 -23.71 12.99
N VAL A 47 32.14 -24.01 13.32
CA VAL A 47 31.11 -23.01 13.62
C VAL A 47 31.48 -22.26 14.90
N ASP A 48 31.94 -22.96 15.93
CA ASP A 48 32.40 -22.34 17.19
C ASP A 48 33.50 -21.30 16.93
N LYS A 49 34.50 -21.65 16.10
CA LYS A 49 35.60 -20.75 15.76
C LYS A 49 35.14 -19.53 14.97
N ILE A 50 34.18 -19.70 14.05
CA ILE A 50 33.60 -18.60 13.28
C ILE A 50 32.81 -17.66 14.22
N LEU A 51 31.94 -18.20 15.07
CA LEU A 51 31.11 -17.40 15.98
C LEU A 51 31.96 -16.65 17.02
N LEU A 52 33.01 -17.27 17.54
CA LEU A 52 33.96 -16.61 18.45
C LEU A 52 34.71 -15.45 17.78
N ASN A 53 35.11 -15.61 16.51
CA ASN A 53 35.71 -14.52 15.74
C ASN A 53 34.71 -13.38 15.48
N PHE A 54 33.46 -13.71 15.13
CA PHE A 54 32.40 -12.71 14.98
C PHE A 54 32.12 -11.97 16.29
N GLN A 55 32.14 -12.67 17.43
CA GLN A 55 31.99 -12.02 18.72
C GLN A 55 33.15 -11.07 19.02
N ARG A 56 34.39 -11.50 18.76
CA ARG A 56 35.59 -10.70 18.99
C ARG A 56 35.64 -9.42 18.15
N THR A 57 35.09 -9.46 16.93
CA THR A 57 35.15 -8.33 15.99
C THR A 57 33.91 -7.44 16.04
N ALA A 58 32.71 -8.00 16.16
CA ALA A 58 31.44 -7.27 16.02
C ALA A 58 30.64 -7.14 17.33
N GLY A 59 30.97 -7.90 18.38
CA GLY A 59 30.23 -7.88 19.65
C GLY A 59 28.75 -8.28 19.51
N LEU A 60 28.39 -8.96 18.41
CA LEU A 60 27.02 -9.25 18.00
C LEU A 60 26.26 -10.13 19.00
N PHE A 61 26.97 -10.99 19.72
CA PHE A 61 26.45 -11.93 20.71
C PHE A 61 26.56 -11.42 22.14
N SER A 62 27.01 -10.18 22.35
CA SER A 62 27.10 -9.55 23.68
C SER A 62 25.73 -9.40 24.35
N SER A 63 24.65 -9.32 23.56
CA SER A 63 23.28 -9.39 24.08
C SER A 63 22.38 -10.23 23.17
N ILE A 64 21.41 -10.93 23.77
CA ILE A 64 20.35 -11.65 23.04
C ILE A 64 19.59 -10.72 22.10
N LEU A 65 19.47 -9.44 22.46
CA LEU A 65 18.70 -8.45 21.71
C LEU A 65 19.38 -8.06 20.39
N TRP A 66 20.71 -7.95 20.35
CA TRP A 66 21.43 -7.54 19.15
C TRP A 66 21.22 -8.52 17.99
N THR A 67 21.50 -9.81 18.22
CA THR A 67 21.28 -10.87 17.21
C THR A 67 19.83 -10.91 16.70
N LYS A 68 18.86 -10.73 17.59
CA LYS A 68 17.43 -10.67 17.25
C LYS A 68 17.07 -9.44 16.43
N LEU A 69 17.65 -8.29 16.75
CA LEU A 69 17.45 -7.06 16.00
C LEU A 69 17.96 -7.22 14.56
N PHE A 70 19.15 -7.80 14.36
CA PHE A 70 19.65 -8.11 13.01
C PHE A 70 18.72 -9.07 12.26
N ALA A 71 18.23 -10.13 12.91
CA ALA A 71 17.26 -11.04 12.30
C ALA A 71 16.01 -10.31 11.82
N VAL A 72 15.46 -9.38 12.62
CA VAL A 72 14.26 -8.60 12.27
C VAL A 72 14.53 -7.55 11.20
N VAL A 73 15.71 -6.92 11.16
CA VAL A 73 16.08 -5.98 10.09
C VAL A 73 16.09 -6.69 8.74
N PHE A 74 16.76 -7.84 8.65
CA PHE A 74 16.74 -8.64 7.42
C PHE A 74 15.36 -9.17 7.08
N LEU A 75 14.55 -9.53 8.08
CA LEU A 75 13.15 -9.91 7.87
C LEU A 75 12.34 -8.75 7.28
N ALA A 76 12.46 -7.54 7.82
CA ALA A 76 11.75 -6.35 7.35
C ALA A 76 12.13 -6.02 5.91
N LEU A 77 13.44 -6.05 5.58
CA LEU A 77 13.92 -5.91 4.20
C LEU A 77 13.34 -6.99 3.30
N SER A 78 13.28 -8.24 3.78
CA SER A 78 12.66 -9.39 3.07
C SER A 78 11.13 -9.34 2.95
N CYS A 79 10.46 -8.38 3.57
CA CYS A 79 9.02 -8.16 3.43
C CYS A 79 8.73 -7.04 2.42
N LEU A 80 9.53 -5.97 2.39
CA LEU A 80 9.30 -4.78 1.57
C LEU A 80 9.24 -5.04 0.06
N GLY A 81 10.12 -5.87 -0.49
CA GLY A 81 10.11 -6.20 -1.93
C GLY A 81 9.19 -7.36 -2.35
N THR A 82 8.48 -8.03 -1.45
CA THR A 82 7.61 -9.15 -1.84
C THR A 82 6.36 -8.62 -2.54
N LYS A 83 6.03 -9.19 -3.70
CA LYS A 83 4.74 -8.96 -4.35
C LYS A 83 3.74 -9.95 -3.75
N GLY A 84 2.84 -9.46 -2.91
CA GLY A 84 1.77 -10.29 -2.36
C GLY A 84 0.67 -10.50 -3.39
N VAL A 85 0.22 -11.74 -3.54
CA VAL A 85 -1.01 -12.08 -4.27
C VAL A 85 -2.20 -11.42 -3.54
N LYS A 86 -3.10 -10.80 -4.30
CA LYS A 86 -4.29 -10.10 -3.80
C LYS A 86 -5.27 -11.11 -3.21
N GLU A 87 -5.26 -11.28 -1.90
CA GLU A 87 -6.30 -12.00 -1.17
C GLU A 87 -6.65 -11.29 0.15
N GLU A 88 -7.96 -11.14 0.32
CA GLU A 88 -8.76 -10.72 1.48
C GLU A 88 -8.48 -9.38 2.19
N THR A 89 -9.55 -8.83 2.76
CA THR A 89 -9.66 -7.56 3.48
C THR A 89 -8.87 -7.56 4.79
N ILE A 90 -7.54 -7.59 4.70
CA ILE A 90 -6.67 -7.52 5.88
C ILE A 90 -6.78 -6.13 6.49
N LYS A 91 -7.46 -6.04 7.64
CA LYS A 91 -7.56 -4.79 8.42
C LYS A 91 -6.25 -4.53 9.17
N TRP A 92 -5.87 -3.25 9.28
CA TRP A 92 -4.73 -2.79 10.08
C TRP A 92 -4.74 -3.31 11.52
N SER A 93 -5.93 -3.48 12.12
CA SER A 93 -6.07 -4.06 13.46
C SER A 93 -5.46 -5.45 13.56
N LYS A 94 -5.68 -6.33 12.58
CA LYS A 94 -5.12 -7.70 12.58
C LYS A 94 -3.60 -7.69 12.44
N ILE A 95 -3.05 -6.80 11.60
CA ILE A 95 -1.60 -6.63 11.43
C ILE A 95 -0.97 -6.20 12.76
N ASN A 96 -1.57 -5.22 13.44
CA ASN A 96 -1.04 -4.71 14.70
C ASN A 96 -1.08 -5.76 15.82
N THR A 97 -2.13 -6.58 15.89
CA THR A 97 -2.21 -7.70 16.84
C THR A 97 -1.10 -8.72 16.62
N PHE A 98 -0.88 -9.15 15.36
CA PHE A 98 0.18 -10.11 15.04
C PHE A 98 1.57 -9.54 15.29
N LEU A 99 1.79 -8.26 14.99
CA LEU A 99 3.05 -7.58 15.24
C LEU A 99 3.33 -7.45 16.74
N PHE A 100 2.32 -7.13 17.55
CA PHE A 100 2.44 -7.04 19.01
C PHE A 100 2.78 -8.39 19.65
N PHE A 101 2.01 -9.44 19.36
CA PHE A 101 2.30 -10.78 19.90
C PHE A 101 3.61 -11.36 19.36
N GLY A 102 3.91 -11.14 18.08
CA GLY A 102 5.18 -11.54 17.48
C GLY A 102 6.38 -10.85 18.14
N PHE A 103 6.28 -9.55 18.42
CA PHE A 103 7.31 -8.79 19.12
C PHE A 103 7.54 -9.30 20.55
N ILE A 104 6.47 -9.54 21.31
CA ILE A 104 6.55 -10.06 22.68
C ILE A 104 7.21 -11.44 22.67
N LEU A 105 6.71 -12.37 21.85
CA LEU A 105 7.24 -13.73 21.81
C LEU A 105 8.69 -13.79 21.32
N PHE A 106 9.09 -12.89 20.41
CA PHE A 106 10.44 -12.89 19.86
C PHE A 106 11.46 -12.19 20.75
N PHE A 107 11.17 -10.96 21.23
CA PHE A 107 12.13 -10.16 22.00
C PHE A 107 12.07 -10.43 23.50
N LEU A 108 10.87 -10.63 24.07
CA LEU A 108 10.68 -10.74 25.52
C LEU A 108 10.75 -12.20 26.02
N ASN A 109 11.35 -13.14 25.30
CA ASN A 109 11.47 -14.55 25.76
C ASN A 109 12.77 -14.89 26.51
N TRP A 110 13.63 -13.91 26.78
CA TRP A 110 14.93 -14.09 27.46
C TRP A 110 14.82 -14.72 28.86
N TRP A 111 13.78 -14.38 29.62
CA TRP A 111 13.53 -14.92 30.97
C TRP A 111 13.25 -16.42 30.98
N LEU A 112 12.80 -17.01 29.87
CA LEU A 112 12.54 -18.45 29.77
C LEU A 112 13.80 -19.30 29.96
N LEU A 113 14.98 -18.75 29.66
CA LEU A 113 16.25 -19.44 29.84
C LEU A 113 16.65 -19.57 31.32
N TYR A 114 16.10 -18.71 32.19
CA TYR A 114 16.44 -18.63 33.61
C TYR A 114 15.39 -19.27 34.54
N LEU A 115 14.38 -19.94 33.99
CA LEU A 115 13.37 -20.62 34.79
C LEU A 115 13.98 -21.80 35.56
N PRO A 116 13.49 -22.11 36.78
CA PRO A 116 13.95 -23.23 37.59
C PRO A 116 13.38 -24.57 37.07
N LEU A 117 13.55 -24.84 35.78
CA LEU A 117 13.14 -26.06 35.08
C LEU A 117 14.39 -26.78 34.55
N PRO A 118 14.26 -28.05 34.11
CA PRO A 118 15.35 -28.74 33.43
C PRO A 118 15.86 -27.93 32.23
N LEU A 119 17.19 -27.91 32.03
CA LEU A 119 17.86 -27.13 30.99
C LEU A 119 17.26 -27.38 29.59
N ILE A 120 16.95 -28.65 29.29
CA ILE A 120 16.31 -29.07 28.04
C ILE A 120 14.92 -28.43 27.88
N ALA A 121 14.11 -28.36 28.95
CA ALA A 121 12.78 -27.77 28.90
C ALA A 121 12.84 -26.25 28.64
N ASN A 122 13.79 -25.55 29.27
CA ASN A 122 14.03 -24.12 29.02
C ASN A 122 14.41 -23.86 27.56
N THR A 123 15.33 -24.66 27.01
CA THR A 123 15.75 -24.54 25.60
C THR A 123 14.59 -24.80 24.64
N VAL A 124 13.79 -25.84 24.86
CA VAL A 124 12.63 -26.14 24.00
C VAL A 124 11.60 -25.00 24.03
N LEU A 125 11.26 -24.48 25.23
CA LEU A 125 10.34 -23.35 25.36
C LEU A 125 10.89 -22.06 24.72
N TYR A 126 12.20 -21.82 24.85
CA TYR A 126 12.85 -20.68 24.22
C TYR A 126 12.81 -20.77 22.69
N VAL A 127 13.18 -21.92 22.12
CA VAL A 127 13.15 -22.15 20.66
C VAL A 127 11.71 -22.07 20.12
N PHE A 128 10.74 -22.64 20.84
CA PHE A 128 9.33 -22.60 20.45
C PHE A 128 8.80 -21.16 20.41
N THR A 129 9.04 -20.37 21.46
CA THR A 129 8.59 -18.97 21.49
C THR A 129 9.32 -18.10 20.46
N LEU A 130 10.61 -18.34 20.24
CA LEU A 130 11.40 -17.62 19.24
C LEU A 130 10.90 -17.91 17.81
N THR A 131 10.66 -19.18 17.48
CA THR A 131 10.16 -19.58 16.16
C THR A 131 8.72 -19.09 15.92
N LEU A 132 7.84 -19.23 16.91
CA LEU A 132 6.47 -18.72 16.82
C LEU A 132 6.45 -17.19 16.66
N GLY A 133 7.24 -16.47 17.46
CA GLY A 133 7.38 -15.01 17.35
C GLY A 133 7.90 -14.59 15.98
N TYR A 134 8.90 -15.29 15.44
CA TYR A 134 9.44 -15.04 14.11
C TYR A 134 8.38 -15.22 13.00
N ILE A 135 7.61 -16.31 13.04
CA ILE A 135 6.55 -16.57 12.05
C ILE A 135 5.47 -15.47 12.11
N LEU A 136 5.05 -15.06 13.31
CA LEU A 136 4.07 -13.99 13.47
C LEU A 136 4.58 -12.65 12.90
N LEU A 137 5.84 -12.30 13.15
CA LEU A 137 6.48 -11.11 12.57
C LEU A 137 6.58 -11.19 11.05
N LEU A 138 6.90 -12.37 10.50
CA LEU A 138 6.96 -12.59 9.06
C LEU A 138 5.58 -12.40 8.41
N VAL A 139 4.54 -13.01 8.98
CA VAL A 139 3.16 -12.86 8.49
C VAL A 139 2.70 -11.41 8.56
N ALA A 140 2.94 -10.73 9.69
CA ALA A 140 2.60 -9.31 9.86
C ALA A 140 3.35 -8.42 8.86
N GLY A 141 4.65 -8.66 8.63
CA GLY A 141 5.46 -7.91 7.68
C GLY A 141 5.01 -8.10 6.23
N LEU A 142 4.64 -9.32 5.84
CA LEU A 142 4.07 -9.60 4.52
C LEU A 142 2.74 -8.88 4.30
N TRP A 143 1.86 -8.89 5.30
CA TRP A 143 0.58 -8.17 5.23
C TRP A 143 0.76 -6.66 5.20
N MET A 144 1.70 -6.12 5.99
CA MET A 144 2.02 -4.69 6.01
C MET A 144 2.57 -4.21 4.67
N SER A 145 3.50 -4.94 4.05
CA SER A 145 4.06 -4.61 2.73
C SER A 145 3.00 -4.57 1.63
N ARG A 146 2.02 -5.50 1.68
CA ARG A 146 0.88 -5.51 0.75
C ARG A 146 0.03 -4.25 0.86
N LEU A 147 -0.33 -3.85 2.09
CA LEU A 147 -1.22 -2.70 2.30
C LEU A 147 -0.53 -1.37 1.92
N LEU A 148 0.75 -1.21 2.28
CA LEU A 148 1.52 -0.02 1.91
C LEU A 148 1.63 0.16 0.40
N LYS A 149 1.87 -0.91 -0.37
CA LYS A 149 1.96 -0.84 -1.84
C LYS A 149 0.63 -0.51 -2.52
N ASN A 150 -0.50 -0.93 -1.95
CA ASN A 150 -1.82 -0.61 -2.49
C ASN A 150 -2.24 0.84 -2.26
N ASN A 151 -1.77 1.48 -1.18
CA ASN A 151 -2.10 2.88 -0.88
C ASN A 151 -1.16 3.89 -1.57
N LEU A 152 0.00 3.46 -2.05
CA LEU A 152 0.99 4.34 -2.70
C LEU A 152 0.81 4.46 -4.22
N LEU A 153 0.14 3.48 -4.84
CA LEU A 153 -0.31 3.56 -6.22
C LEU A 153 -1.75 4.05 -6.20
N ASP A 154 -1.92 5.34 -5.93
CA ASP A 154 -3.15 6.04 -6.29
C ASP A 154 -3.44 5.71 -7.75
N ASP A 155 -4.59 5.09 -7.96
CA ASP A 155 -5.07 4.65 -9.26
C ASP A 155 -4.81 5.74 -10.32
N VAL A 156 -4.25 5.36 -11.46
CA VAL A 156 -4.06 6.30 -12.58
C VAL A 156 -5.42 6.86 -13.00
N PHE A 157 -6.50 6.10 -12.76
CA PHE A 157 -7.90 6.48 -12.94
C PHE A 157 -8.55 6.93 -11.62
N ASN A 158 -7.82 7.64 -10.75
CA ASN A 158 -8.41 8.29 -9.60
C ASN A 158 -9.21 9.52 -10.05
N LEU A 159 -10.42 9.72 -9.52
CA LEU A 159 -11.28 10.89 -9.76
C LEU A 159 -10.52 12.22 -9.61
N GLU A 160 -9.51 12.25 -8.74
CA GLU A 160 -8.64 13.42 -8.57
C GLU A 160 -7.66 13.62 -9.73
N ASN A 161 -7.06 12.53 -10.25
CA ASN A 161 -6.14 12.56 -11.39
C ASN A 161 -6.88 12.83 -12.72
N GLU A 162 -8.14 12.40 -12.84
CA GLU A 162 -9.00 12.74 -13.97
C GLU A 162 -9.65 14.12 -13.87
N SER A 163 -9.55 14.77 -12.70
CA SER A 163 -10.12 16.11 -12.49
C SER A 163 -9.16 17.22 -12.91
N PHE A 164 -9.67 18.19 -13.68
CA PHE A 164 -8.93 19.38 -14.09
C PHE A 164 -9.70 20.66 -13.78
N MET A 165 -8.96 21.76 -13.67
CA MET A 165 -9.55 23.08 -13.45
C MET A 165 -10.36 23.50 -14.68
N GLN A 166 -11.67 23.69 -14.51
CA GLN A 166 -12.55 24.25 -15.53
C GLN A 166 -12.70 25.77 -15.35
N GLU A 167 -13.26 26.44 -16.35
CA GLU A 167 -13.48 27.89 -16.31
C GLU A 167 -14.50 28.27 -15.22
N THR A 168 -14.13 29.24 -14.38
CA THR A 168 -14.95 29.70 -13.25
C THR A 168 -15.52 31.09 -13.46
N ARG A 169 -14.99 31.83 -14.45
CA ARG A 169 -15.47 33.17 -14.78
C ARG A 169 -16.64 33.08 -15.73
N LEU A 170 -17.66 33.89 -15.49
CA LEU A 170 -18.73 34.11 -16.44
C LEU A 170 -18.24 35.11 -17.48
N ILE A 171 -18.15 34.70 -18.75
CA ILE A 171 -17.68 35.56 -19.85
C ILE A 171 -18.84 35.84 -20.79
N GLU A 172 -19.47 37.00 -20.60
CA GLU A 172 -20.61 37.44 -21.41
C GLU A 172 -20.16 38.39 -22.52
N ASN A 173 -20.85 38.30 -23.65
CA ASN A 173 -20.76 39.20 -24.79
C ASN A 173 -22.11 39.19 -25.55
N GLU A 174 -22.21 39.97 -26.62
CA GLU A 174 -23.44 40.11 -27.43
C GLU A 174 -23.97 38.79 -28.00
N TYR A 175 -23.11 37.79 -28.23
CA TYR A 175 -23.47 36.55 -28.94
C TYR A 175 -23.47 35.30 -28.07
N SER A 176 -22.83 35.35 -26.92
CA SER A 176 -22.42 34.19 -26.12
C SER A 176 -23.60 33.43 -25.55
N VAL A 177 -23.37 32.17 -25.20
CA VAL A 177 -24.27 31.41 -24.34
C VAL A 177 -23.49 30.84 -23.18
N ASN A 178 -23.97 31.09 -21.97
CA ASN A 178 -23.27 30.75 -20.73
C ASN A 178 -24.08 29.72 -19.95
N LEU A 179 -23.50 28.55 -19.68
CA LEU A 179 -24.17 27.45 -18.98
C LEU A 179 -23.53 27.24 -17.60
N PRO A 180 -24.32 27.26 -16.52
CA PRO A 180 -23.80 27.02 -15.18
C PRO A 180 -23.45 25.53 -15.00
N THR A 181 -22.25 25.25 -14.48
CA THR A 181 -21.79 23.88 -14.23
C THR A 181 -21.24 23.70 -12.81
N ARG A 182 -21.08 22.44 -12.41
CA ARG A 182 -20.30 22.06 -11.23
C ARG A 182 -19.26 21.05 -11.66
N PHE A 183 -18.03 21.25 -11.22
CA PHE A 183 -16.93 20.34 -11.49
C PHE A 183 -16.20 20.01 -10.20
N PHE A 184 -15.65 18.81 -10.13
CA PHE A 184 -14.83 18.37 -9.01
C PHE A 184 -13.38 18.72 -9.31
N TYR A 185 -12.67 19.34 -8.36
CA TYR A 185 -11.24 19.63 -8.48
C TYR A 185 -10.63 19.83 -7.09
N LYS A 186 -9.42 19.29 -6.84
CA LYS A 186 -8.72 19.34 -5.54
C LYS A 186 -9.61 18.91 -4.36
N LYS A 187 -10.28 17.76 -4.51
CA LYS A 187 -11.19 17.16 -3.51
C LYS A 187 -12.39 18.03 -3.11
N LYS A 188 -12.77 19.02 -3.94
CA LYS A 188 -13.90 19.92 -3.66
C LYS A 188 -14.79 20.08 -4.90
N TRP A 189 -16.07 20.26 -4.65
CA TRP A 189 -17.03 20.70 -5.68
C TRP A 189 -16.91 22.20 -5.89
N ASN A 190 -16.57 22.59 -7.11
CA ASN A 190 -16.45 23.98 -7.53
C ASN A 190 -17.59 24.33 -8.48
N LYS A 191 -18.05 25.58 -8.42
CA LYS A 191 -18.98 26.13 -9.42
C LYS A 191 -18.16 26.62 -10.61
N GLY A 192 -18.63 26.32 -11.82
CA GLY A 192 -17.99 26.70 -13.06
C GLY A 192 -19.00 27.21 -14.09
N TRP A 193 -18.48 27.64 -15.22
CA TRP A 193 -19.27 28.09 -16.37
C TRP A 193 -18.71 27.50 -17.65
N ILE A 194 -19.60 26.98 -18.51
CA ILE A 194 -19.27 26.72 -19.90
C ILE A 194 -19.68 27.97 -20.68
N ASN A 195 -18.68 28.73 -21.13
CA ASN A 195 -18.88 29.95 -21.91
C ASN A 195 -18.71 29.65 -23.40
N VAL A 196 -19.81 29.57 -24.13
CA VAL A 196 -19.79 29.47 -25.60
C VAL A 196 -19.75 30.87 -26.18
N VAL A 197 -18.53 31.41 -26.32
CA VAL A 197 -18.28 32.82 -26.68
C VAL A 197 -18.78 33.18 -28.09
N ASN A 198 -18.78 32.20 -29.00
CA ASN A 198 -19.27 32.38 -30.37
C ASN A 198 -20.07 31.14 -30.81
N PRO A 199 -21.40 31.12 -30.62
CA PRO A 199 -22.24 29.97 -30.97
C PRO A 199 -22.46 29.83 -32.50
N PHE A 200 -22.11 30.83 -33.31
CA PHE A 200 -22.33 30.80 -34.76
C PHE A 200 -21.38 29.85 -35.52
N ARG A 201 -20.31 29.36 -34.87
CA ARG A 201 -19.38 28.37 -35.45
C ARG A 201 -19.92 26.93 -35.42
N ALA A 202 -21.25 26.80 -35.40
CA ALA A 202 -22.00 25.59 -35.07
C ALA A 202 -21.78 25.13 -33.60
N SER A 203 -22.87 24.74 -32.96
CA SER A 203 -22.87 24.12 -31.62
C SER A 203 -23.57 22.78 -31.73
N ILE A 204 -22.86 21.69 -31.42
CA ILE A 204 -23.40 20.32 -31.50
C ILE A 204 -23.61 19.79 -30.08
N VAL A 205 -24.80 19.24 -29.82
CA VAL A 205 -25.14 18.61 -28.54
C VAL A 205 -25.44 17.13 -28.80
N LEU A 206 -24.58 16.25 -28.28
CA LEU A 206 -24.72 14.79 -28.42
C LEU A 206 -25.19 14.16 -27.11
N GLY A 207 -25.94 13.07 -27.21
CA GLY A 207 -26.31 12.25 -26.06
C GLY A 207 -27.49 11.32 -26.33
N THR A 208 -27.70 10.35 -25.47
CA THR A 208 -28.77 9.34 -25.58
C THR A 208 -30.18 9.90 -25.35
N PRO A 209 -31.24 9.32 -25.91
CA PRO A 209 -32.63 9.71 -25.60
C PRO A 209 -32.87 9.73 -24.08
N GLY A 210 -33.57 10.75 -23.57
CA GLY A 210 -33.83 10.91 -22.13
C GLY A 210 -32.71 11.55 -21.30
N SER A 211 -31.53 11.85 -21.86
CA SER A 211 -30.39 12.40 -21.11
C SER A 211 -30.52 13.89 -20.69
N GLY A 212 -31.70 14.50 -20.84
CA GLY A 212 -31.95 15.89 -20.40
C GLY A 212 -31.38 17.01 -21.28
N LYS A 213 -30.86 16.72 -22.48
CA LYS A 213 -30.26 17.72 -23.40
C LYS A 213 -31.13 18.95 -23.66
N SER A 214 -32.43 18.74 -23.87
CA SER A 214 -33.38 19.82 -24.16
C SER A 214 -33.50 20.79 -22.99
N TYR A 215 -33.62 20.26 -21.77
CA TYR A 215 -33.74 21.06 -20.56
C TYR A 215 -32.43 21.77 -20.21
N ALA A 216 -31.30 21.05 -20.21
CA ALA A 216 -30.02 21.55 -19.73
C ALA A 216 -29.32 22.49 -20.72
N ILE A 217 -29.41 22.24 -22.02
CA ILE A 217 -28.64 22.97 -23.05
C ILE A 217 -29.57 23.79 -23.95
N VAL A 218 -30.49 23.13 -24.66
CA VAL A 218 -31.29 23.77 -25.74
C VAL A 218 -32.16 24.91 -25.20
N ASN A 219 -32.89 24.68 -24.10
CA ASN A 219 -33.72 25.71 -23.49
C ASN A 219 -32.89 26.90 -23.00
N SER A 220 -31.66 26.68 -22.51
CA SER A 220 -30.78 27.77 -22.09
C SER A 220 -30.31 28.60 -23.28
N TYR A 221 -29.96 27.95 -24.39
CA TYR A 221 -29.63 28.62 -25.66
C TYR A 221 -30.79 29.47 -26.15
N ILE A 222 -32.00 28.91 -26.22
CA ILE A 222 -33.20 29.64 -26.69
C ILE A 222 -33.45 30.87 -25.82
N LYS A 223 -33.47 30.70 -24.49
CA LYS A 223 -33.71 31.81 -23.55
C LYS A 223 -32.68 32.93 -23.70
N GLN A 224 -31.40 32.59 -23.74
CA GLN A 224 -30.33 33.59 -23.81
C GLN A 224 -30.30 34.29 -25.18
N GLN A 225 -30.48 33.56 -26.28
CA GLN A 225 -30.52 34.15 -27.63
C GLN A 225 -31.72 35.08 -27.82
N ILE A 226 -32.91 34.70 -27.35
CA ILE A 226 -34.10 35.58 -27.37
C ILE A 226 -33.86 36.83 -26.51
N SER A 227 -33.29 36.68 -25.29
CA SER A 227 -33.00 37.83 -24.43
C SER A 227 -32.00 38.82 -25.05
N LYS A 228 -31.16 38.34 -25.97
CA LYS A 228 -30.18 39.14 -26.72
C LYS A 228 -30.74 39.68 -28.04
N GLY A 229 -32.04 39.47 -28.31
CA GLY A 229 -32.74 40.01 -29.48
C GLY A 229 -32.56 39.20 -30.77
N PHE A 230 -32.01 37.99 -30.71
CA PHE A 230 -31.85 37.15 -31.90
C PHE A 230 -33.16 36.46 -32.28
N ALA A 231 -33.42 36.38 -33.59
CA ALA A 231 -34.45 35.51 -34.14
C ALA A 231 -33.92 34.07 -34.23
N ILE A 232 -34.74 33.10 -33.82
CA ILE A 232 -34.38 31.68 -33.79
C ILE A 232 -35.40 30.88 -34.58
N TYR A 233 -34.92 30.08 -35.53
CA TYR A 233 -35.72 29.05 -36.17
C TYR A 233 -35.56 27.73 -35.40
N VAL A 234 -36.64 27.25 -34.79
CA VAL A 234 -36.64 26.01 -34.00
C VAL A 234 -37.37 24.92 -34.78
N TYR A 235 -36.61 23.90 -35.19
CA TYR A 235 -37.15 22.69 -35.81
C TYR A 235 -37.17 21.55 -34.78
N GLY A 236 -38.36 21.02 -34.47
CA GLY A 236 -38.52 19.98 -33.46
C GLY A 236 -39.66 19.02 -33.76
N ALA A 237 -39.55 17.79 -33.28
CA ALA A 237 -40.66 16.83 -33.27
C ALA A 237 -41.69 17.25 -32.20
N PRO A 238 -43.00 17.01 -32.40
CA PRO A 238 -44.04 17.42 -31.46
C PRO A 238 -43.78 16.80 -30.08
N VAL A 239 -43.42 17.65 -29.12
CA VAL A 239 -43.32 17.26 -27.72
C VAL A 239 -44.76 17.12 -27.22
N LYS A 240 -45.22 15.88 -26.99
CA LYS A 240 -46.43 15.65 -26.20
C LYS A 240 -46.18 16.28 -24.83
N VAL A 241 -46.90 17.37 -24.56
CA VAL A 241 -47.04 17.93 -23.22
C VAL A 241 -47.71 16.82 -22.39
N ILE A 242 -46.96 16.24 -21.45
CA ILE A 242 -47.51 15.47 -20.33
C ILE A 242 -47.36 16.36 -19.11
#